data_AF-A0A4D7HEE2-F1
#
_entry.id   AF-A0A4D7HEE2-F1
#
_cell.length_a   1.000
_cell.length_b   1.000
_cell.length_c   1.000
_cell.angle_alpha   90.00
_cell.angle_beta   90.00
_cell.angle_gamma   90.00
#
_symmetry.space_group_name_H-M   'P 1'
#
loop_
_entity.id
_entity.type
_entity.pdbx_description
1 polymer ?
#
loop_
_entity_poly.entity_id
_entity_poly.type
_entity_poly.pdbx_seq_one_letter_code
_entity_poly.pdbx_strand_id
1 'polypeptide(L)'
;MLLLLLSVGLAASVGAVALDHAETTAGVGGGTRAALSLTATGETLQFVHRGGETLDVRRLELRVSVDGEPLEHHPPVPFFSASGFRPGPTGPFNSAADPEWRAGETASVAVAGTNDPELTVGSSVTVDVRYEGRPLVTLSAVVR
;
A
#
# COMPACT_ATOMS: atom_id res chain seq x y z
N MET A 1 -39.17 8.47 36.16
CA MET A 1 -38.05 9.40 36.34
C MET A 1 -36.83 8.52 36.67
N LEU A 2 -35.97 8.16 35.71
CA LEU A 2 -34.90 9.00 35.12
C LEU A 2 -33.91 9.37 36.25
N LEU A 3 -32.68 8.85 36.40
CA LEU A 3 -31.67 8.28 35.48
C LEU A 3 -30.83 7.17 36.16
N LEU A 4 -30.55 6.10 35.41
CA LEU A 4 -29.57 5.08 35.73
C LEU A 4 -28.17 5.63 35.38
N LEU A 5 -27.33 5.86 36.39
CA LEU A 5 -25.89 6.05 36.22
C LEU A 5 -25.27 4.67 35.95
N LEU A 6 -25.06 4.34 34.67
CA LEU A 6 -24.27 3.17 34.30
C LEU A 6 -23.01 3.63 33.58
N SER A 7 -21.96 3.80 34.38
CA SER A 7 -20.59 4.07 33.93
C SER A 7 -20.05 2.86 33.19
N VAL A 8 -20.19 2.82 31.86
CA VAL A 8 -19.49 1.82 31.04
C VAL A 8 -18.10 2.36 30.73
N GLY A 9 -17.17 2.08 31.65
CA GLY A 9 -15.76 1.97 31.28
C GLY A 9 -15.58 0.59 30.65
N LEU A 10 -15.45 0.51 29.33
CA LEU A 10 -14.98 -0.71 28.69
C LEU A 10 -13.52 -0.53 28.29
N ALA A 11 -12.71 -1.30 29.02
CA ALA A 11 -11.27 -1.37 28.96
C ALA A 11 -10.75 -1.83 27.59
N ALA A 12 -9.51 -1.42 27.34
CA ALA A 12 -8.68 -1.79 26.22
C ALA A 12 -8.64 -3.30 25.94
N SER A 13 -8.69 -3.66 24.66
CA SER A 13 -8.10 -4.88 24.15
C SER A 13 -6.96 -4.50 23.20
N VAL A 14 -5.73 -4.48 23.71
CA VAL A 14 -4.53 -4.60 22.88
C VAL A 14 -4.50 -6.06 22.42
N GLY A 15 -5.05 -6.31 21.24
CA GLY A 15 -5.02 -7.61 20.60
C GLY A 15 -3.77 -7.73 19.74
N ALA A 16 -2.66 -8.18 20.33
CA ALA A 16 -1.56 -8.73 19.56
C ALA A 16 -2.03 -10.06 18.96
N VAL A 17 -2.43 -10.04 17.70
CA VAL A 17 -2.61 -11.25 16.91
C VAL A 17 -1.73 -11.11 15.67
N ALA A 18 -0.64 -11.87 15.64
CA ALA A 18 0.14 -12.06 14.43
C ALA A 18 -0.70 -12.93 13.47
N LEU A 19 -1.59 -12.29 12.72
CA LEU A 19 -2.06 -12.83 11.45
C LEU A 19 -1.30 -12.10 10.35
N ASP A 20 -0.58 -12.87 9.56
CA ASP A 20 -0.09 -12.43 8.25
C ASP A 20 -1.31 -12.26 7.32
N HIS A 21 -2.01 -11.15 7.49
CA HIS A 21 -3.10 -10.72 6.63
C HIS A 21 -2.90 -9.23 6.38
N ALA A 22 -2.66 -8.87 5.12
CA ALA A 22 -2.75 -7.49 4.69
C ALA A 22 -4.19 -7.01 4.95
N GLU A 23 -4.40 -6.29 6.06
CA GLU A 23 -5.71 -5.76 6.42
C GLU A 23 -6.09 -4.66 5.41
N THR A 24 -7.02 -5.00 4.52
CA THR A 24 -7.56 -4.08 3.52
C THR A 24 -8.65 -3.24 4.16
N THR A 25 -8.35 -1.97 4.48
CA THR A 25 -9.41 -1.02 4.83
C THR A 25 -9.92 -0.35 3.56
N ALA A 26 -11.12 -0.70 3.12
CA ALA A 26 -11.76 -0.11 1.93
C ALA A 26 -12.40 1.25 2.27
N GLY A 27 -12.09 2.28 1.49
CA GLY A 27 -12.65 3.62 1.64
C GLY A 27 -14.16 3.68 1.32
N VAL A 28 -14.93 4.36 2.18
CA VAL A 28 -16.39 4.53 2.03
C VAL A 28 -16.69 5.69 1.09
N GLY A 29 -16.98 5.40 -0.19
CA GLY A 29 -17.43 6.39 -1.17
C GLY A 29 -17.57 5.77 -2.58
N GLY A 30 -18.48 6.30 -3.41
CA GLY A 30 -18.74 5.80 -4.78
C GLY A 30 -17.60 6.07 -5.79
N GLY A 31 -16.38 5.66 -5.46
CA GLY A 31 -15.19 5.71 -6.32
C GLY A 31 -14.80 4.35 -6.89
N THR A 32 -13.67 4.32 -7.61
CA THR A 32 -13.04 3.13 -8.18
C THR A 32 -12.93 2.01 -7.15
N ARG A 33 -13.32 0.79 -7.53
CA ARG A 33 -13.30 -0.40 -6.67
C ARG A 33 -12.34 -1.44 -7.20
N ALA A 34 -11.18 -1.53 -6.56
CA ALA A 34 -10.21 -2.60 -6.78
C ALA A 34 -9.70 -3.12 -5.43
N ALA A 35 -9.61 -4.44 -5.31
CA ALA A 35 -9.00 -5.11 -4.17
C ALA A 35 -7.53 -5.38 -4.52
N LEU A 36 -6.62 -4.85 -3.71
CA LEU A 36 -5.17 -5.01 -3.88
C LEU A 36 -4.60 -5.72 -2.66
N SER A 37 -3.44 -6.37 -2.82
CA SER A 37 -2.66 -6.88 -1.69
C SER A 37 -1.19 -6.52 -1.85
N LEU A 38 -0.50 -6.38 -0.72
CA LEU A 38 0.93 -6.08 -0.66
C LEU A 38 1.71 -7.23 -0.03
N THR A 39 2.93 -7.46 -0.52
CA THR A 39 3.98 -8.21 0.17
C THR A 39 5.28 -7.42 0.07
N ALA A 40 6.08 -7.46 1.13
CA ALA A 40 7.36 -6.78 1.19
C ALA A 40 8.47 -7.78 1.50
N THR A 41 9.48 -7.85 0.63
CA THR A 41 10.63 -8.77 0.76
C THR A 41 11.91 -8.02 0.44
N GLY A 42 12.82 -7.94 1.40
CA GLY A 42 13.97 -7.03 1.35
C GLY A 42 13.52 -5.61 0.98
N GLU A 43 14.06 -5.08 -0.11
CA GLU A 43 13.71 -3.74 -0.60
C GLU A 43 12.50 -3.74 -1.57
N THR A 44 11.90 -4.89 -1.86
CA THR A 44 10.87 -5.02 -2.89
C THR A 44 9.46 -4.96 -2.32
N LEU A 45 8.64 -4.08 -2.87
CA LEU A 45 7.20 -4.02 -2.63
C LEU A 45 6.48 -4.63 -3.83
N GLN A 46 5.83 -5.78 -3.61
CA GLN A 46 5.04 -6.48 -4.62
C GLN A 46 3.56 -6.31 -4.35
N PHE A 47 2.84 -5.87 -5.37
CA PHE A 47 1.41 -5.64 -5.34
C PHE A 47 0.69 -6.62 -6.25
N VAL A 48 -0.46 -7.13 -5.81
CA VAL A 48 -1.32 -8.00 -6.62
C VAL A 48 -2.71 -7.40 -6.71
N HIS A 49 -3.25 -7.29 -7.92
CA HIS A 49 -4.64 -6.93 -8.13
C HIS A 49 -5.52 -8.16 -7.91
N ARG A 50 -6.18 -8.23 -6.75
CA ARG A 50 -6.99 -9.39 -6.36
C ARG A 50 -8.33 -9.45 -7.09
N GLY A 51 -8.91 -8.30 -7.46
CA GLY A 51 -10.22 -8.25 -8.11
C GLY A 51 -10.77 -6.83 -8.22
N GLY A 52 -11.84 -6.65 -8.98
CA GLY A 52 -12.48 -5.34 -9.20
C GLY A 52 -12.18 -4.75 -10.58
N GLU A 53 -12.33 -3.44 -10.68
CA GLU A 53 -12.15 -2.66 -11.91
C GLU A 53 -10.68 -2.63 -12.35
N THR A 54 -10.44 -2.66 -13.67
CA THR A 54 -9.10 -2.45 -14.23
C THR A 54 -8.58 -1.05 -13.89
N LEU A 55 -7.34 -0.97 -13.41
CA LEU A 55 -6.70 0.28 -13.02
C LEU A 55 -5.70 0.71 -14.10
N ASP A 56 -5.84 1.94 -14.60
CA ASP A 56 -4.75 2.60 -15.33
C ASP A 56 -3.72 3.13 -14.34
N VAL A 57 -2.54 2.51 -14.28
CA VAL A 57 -1.52 2.85 -13.28
C VAL A 57 -0.98 4.27 -13.42
N ARG A 58 -1.15 4.93 -14.56
CA ARG A 58 -0.79 6.34 -14.76
C ARG A 58 -1.62 7.30 -13.90
N ARG A 59 -2.75 6.81 -13.37
CA ARG A 59 -3.62 7.53 -12.44
C ARG A 59 -3.37 7.15 -10.98
N LEU A 60 -2.44 6.23 -10.70
CA LEU A 60 -2.11 5.80 -9.36
C LEU A 60 -1.04 6.69 -8.72
N GLU A 61 -1.20 6.94 -7.43
CA GLU A 61 -0.14 7.43 -6.56
C GLU A 61 0.14 6.38 -5.48
N LEU A 62 1.42 6.12 -5.21
CA LEU A 62 1.88 5.23 -4.15
C LEU A 62 2.59 6.06 -3.07
N ARG A 63 1.97 6.21 -1.91
CA ARG A 63 2.59 6.87 -0.75
C ARG A 63 3.02 5.81 0.25
N VAL A 64 4.32 5.63 0.36
CA VAL A 64 4.93 4.59 1.19
C VAL A 64 5.41 5.20 2.50
N SER A 65 5.14 4.53 3.61
CA SER A 65 5.69 4.85 4.92
C SER A 65 6.34 3.60 5.51
N VAL A 66 7.51 3.76 6.13
CA VAL A 66 8.22 2.71 6.86
C VAL A 66 8.22 3.08 8.34
N ASP A 67 7.73 2.18 9.18
CA ASP A 67 7.58 2.37 10.62
C ASP A 67 6.83 3.67 11.01
N GLY A 68 5.91 4.08 10.12
CA GLY A 68 5.08 5.29 10.27
C GLY A 68 5.67 6.56 9.66
N GLU A 69 6.94 6.55 9.23
CA GLU A 69 7.59 7.70 8.59
C GLU A 69 7.46 7.60 7.06
N PRO A 70 6.91 8.61 6.36
CA PRO A 70 6.85 8.63 4.90
C PRO A 70 8.24 8.64 4.26
N LEU A 71 8.38 7.96 3.11
CA LEU A 71 9.59 8.08 2.31
C LEU A 71 9.79 9.53 1.82
N GLU A 72 11.02 9.98 1.69
CA GLU A 72 11.33 11.30 1.11
C GLU A 72 10.88 11.40 -0.36
N HIS A 73 11.02 10.32 -1.12
CA HIS A 73 10.75 10.30 -2.56
C HIS A 73 9.63 9.32 -2.92
N HIS A 74 8.61 9.84 -3.63
CA HIS A 74 7.45 9.10 -4.14
C HIS A 74 7.28 9.30 -5.65
N PRO A 75 8.13 8.68 -6.47
CA PRO A 75 8.02 8.86 -7.91
C PRO A 75 6.70 8.30 -8.44
N PRO A 76 6.13 8.90 -9.50
CA PRO A 76 4.93 8.38 -10.13
C PRO A 76 5.18 7.03 -10.79
N VAL A 77 4.14 6.20 -10.87
CA VAL A 77 4.09 5.02 -11.73
C VAL A 77 3.26 5.30 -12.99
N PRO A 78 3.58 4.68 -14.13
CA PRO A 78 4.71 3.79 -14.35
C PRO A 78 6.03 4.56 -14.56
N PHE A 79 7.17 3.88 -14.37
CA PHE A 79 8.50 4.43 -14.62
C PHE A 79 9.47 3.35 -15.13
N PHE A 80 10.64 3.77 -15.61
CA PHE A 80 11.77 2.86 -15.84
C PHE A 80 12.88 3.07 -14.81
N SER A 81 13.21 4.33 -14.53
CA SER A 81 14.11 4.76 -13.46
C SER A 81 13.55 6.04 -12.85
N ALA A 82 13.57 6.15 -11.53
CA ALA A 82 13.09 7.32 -10.82
C ALA A 82 13.78 7.45 -9.45
N SER A 83 14.04 8.68 -9.01
CA SER A 83 14.67 8.92 -7.70
C SER A 83 13.86 8.27 -6.57
N GLY A 84 14.56 7.66 -5.61
CA GLY A 84 13.96 6.98 -4.47
C GLY A 84 13.65 5.51 -4.70
N PHE A 85 13.52 5.05 -5.95
CA PHE A 85 13.31 3.64 -6.30
C PHE A 85 14.44 3.12 -7.19
N ARG A 86 14.70 1.82 -7.14
CA ARG A 86 15.64 1.18 -8.06
C ARG A 86 15.04 1.12 -9.47
N PRO A 87 15.87 1.23 -10.52
CA PRO A 87 15.42 1.04 -11.89
C PRO A 87 14.83 -0.35 -12.13
N GLY A 88 13.94 -0.45 -13.12
CA GLY A 88 13.35 -1.71 -13.55
C GLY A 88 12.23 -2.23 -12.65
N PRO A 89 11.15 -1.45 -12.41
CA PRO A 89 9.92 -2.01 -11.83
C PRO A 89 9.34 -3.09 -12.76
N THR A 90 8.41 -3.90 -12.25
CA THR A 90 7.80 -5.00 -13.03
C THR A 90 6.30 -4.83 -13.21
N GLY A 91 5.75 -5.58 -14.17
CA GLY A 91 4.33 -5.52 -14.51
C GLY A 91 3.92 -4.13 -14.99
N PRO A 92 2.66 -3.72 -14.74
CA PRO A 92 2.15 -2.41 -15.16
C PRO A 92 2.91 -1.20 -14.60
N PHE A 93 3.72 -1.34 -13.53
CA PHE A 93 4.55 -0.25 -13.03
C PHE A 93 5.77 0.06 -13.90
N ASN A 94 6.12 -0.83 -14.84
CA ASN A 94 7.15 -0.58 -15.83
C ASN A 94 6.61 0.24 -17.00
N SER A 95 7.23 1.38 -17.30
CA SER A 95 6.79 2.25 -18.39
C SER A 95 6.93 1.64 -19.79
N ALA A 96 7.64 0.52 -19.93
CA ALA A 96 7.73 -0.26 -21.16
C ALA A 96 6.65 -1.37 -21.27
N ALA A 97 5.83 -1.56 -20.23
CA ALA A 97 4.74 -2.54 -20.20
C ALA A 97 3.36 -1.88 -20.45
N ASP A 98 2.32 -2.71 -20.54
CA ASP A 98 0.93 -2.23 -20.58
C ASP A 98 0.58 -1.57 -19.23
N PRO A 99 0.13 -0.29 -19.21
CA PRO A 99 -0.24 0.40 -17.98
C PRO A 99 -1.60 -0.02 -17.41
N GLU A 100 -2.38 -0.85 -18.11
CA GLU A 100 -3.61 -1.42 -17.56
C GLU A 100 -3.29 -2.55 -16.59
N TRP A 101 -3.73 -2.41 -15.34
CA TRP A 101 -3.55 -3.42 -14.29
C TRP A 101 -4.88 -4.11 -13.98
N ARG A 102 -4.92 -5.41 -14.24
CA ARG A 102 -6.13 -6.26 -14.19
C ARG A 102 -6.04 -7.28 -13.07
N ALA A 103 -7.19 -7.80 -12.68
CA ALA A 103 -7.27 -8.86 -11.66
C ALA A 103 -6.41 -10.09 -12.03
N GLY A 104 -5.62 -10.55 -11.08
CA GLY A 104 -4.64 -11.64 -11.23
C GLY A 104 -3.23 -11.16 -11.56
N GLU A 105 -3.05 -9.91 -12.00
CA GLU A 105 -1.74 -9.39 -12.37
C GLU A 105 -0.97 -8.83 -11.19
N THR A 106 0.35 -8.82 -11.33
CA THR A 106 1.30 -8.37 -10.32
C THR A 106 2.10 -7.18 -10.84
N ALA A 107 2.38 -6.22 -9.97
CA ALA A 107 3.30 -5.12 -10.21
C ALA A 107 4.28 -5.01 -9.04
N SER A 108 5.52 -4.59 -9.29
CA SER A 108 6.48 -4.39 -8.20
C SER A 108 7.38 -3.19 -8.41
N VAL A 109 7.82 -2.61 -7.30
CA VAL A 109 8.90 -1.62 -7.21
C VAL A 109 9.90 -2.08 -6.17
N ALA A 110 11.16 -1.67 -6.31
CA ALA A 110 12.15 -1.82 -5.25
C ALA A 110 12.55 -0.44 -4.73
N VAL A 111 12.48 -0.24 -3.41
CA VAL A 111 12.92 1.00 -2.77
C VAL A 111 14.44 1.07 -2.84
N ALA A 112 15.00 2.21 -3.23
CA ALA A 112 16.45 2.38 -3.20
C ALA A 112 16.87 2.73 -1.76
N GLY A 113 18.00 2.18 -1.28
CA GLY A 113 18.60 2.59 0.00
C GLY A 113 19.09 4.04 0.05
N THR A 114 18.95 4.80 -1.04
CA THR A 114 19.14 6.26 -1.06
C THR A 114 17.85 7.04 -0.76
N ASN A 115 16.74 6.35 -0.50
CA ASN A 115 15.52 6.93 0.04
C ASN A 115 15.58 6.82 1.57
N ASP A 116 14.90 7.72 2.26
CA ASP A 116 14.85 7.75 3.72
C ASP A 116 13.37 7.76 4.14
N PRO A 117 12.95 6.93 5.11
CA PRO A 117 13.71 5.85 5.74
C PRO A 117 14.04 4.68 4.79
N GLU A 118 15.09 3.92 5.12
CA GLU A 118 15.44 2.69 4.38
C GLU A 118 14.43 1.56 4.66
N LEU A 119 14.08 0.80 3.62
CA LEU A 119 13.22 -0.38 3.76
C LEU A 119 14.05 -1.59 4.21
N THR A 120 13.98 -1.95 5.49
CA THR A 120 14.76 -3.05 6.07
C THR A 120 13.89 -4.19 6.58
N VAL A 121 14.46 -5.40 6.66
CA VAL A 121 13.76 -6.59 7.18
C VAL A 121 13.29 -6.36 8.61
N GLY A 122 12.02 -6.68 8.88
CA GLY A 122 11.37 -6.47 10.18
C GLY A 122 10.62 -5.14 10.31
N SER A 123 10.88 -4.16 9.44
CA SER A 123 10.10 -2.92 9.42
C SER A 123 8.65 -3.16 8.99
N SER A 124 7.74 -2.35 9.52
CA SER A 124 6.36 -2.26 9.07
C SER A 124 6.28 -1.27 7.90
N VAL A 125 5.81 -1.72 6.74
CA VAL A 125 5.54 -0.84 5.60
C VAL A 125 4.04 -0.63 5.42
N THR A 126 3.65 0.61 5.19
CA THR A 126 2.28 0.98 4.81
C THR A 126 2.31 1.72 3.49
N VAL A 127 1.38 1.40 2.59
CA VAL A 127 1.23 2.05 1.29
C VAL A 127 -0.19 2.57 1.16
N ASP A 128 -0.35 3.89 1.17
CA ASP A 128 -1.60 4.56 0.77
C ASP A 128 -1.62 4.60 -0.76
N VAL A 129 -2.49 3.78 -1.34
CA VAL A 129 -2.73 3.73 -2.78
C VAL A 129 -3.89 4.67 -3.09
N ARG A 130 -3.64 5.60 -4.02
CA ARG A 130 -4.64 6.58 -4.46
C ARG A 130 -4.87 6.43 -5.94
N TYR A 131 -6.11 6.65 -6.37
CA TYR A 131 -6.50 6.67 -7.78
C TYR A 131 -7.14 8.01 -8.10
N GLU A 132 -6.60 8.74 -9.07
CA GLU A 132 -7.02 10.11 -9.42
C GLU A 132 -7.07 11.05 -8.20
N GLY A 133 -6.03 10.97 -7.35
CA GLY A 133 -5.90 11.78 -6.14
C GLY A 133 -6.85 11.40 -4.99
N ARG A 134 -7.70 10.37 -5.16
CA ARG A 134 -8.63 9.88 -4.13
C ARG A 134 -8.08 8.61 -3.46
N PRO A 135 -8.28 8.42 -2.15
CA PRO A 135 -7.89 7.17 -1.48
C PRO A 135 -8.59 5.98 -2.14
N LEU A 136 -7.83 4.97 -2.55
CA LEU A 136 -8.34 3.70 -3.05
C LEU A 136 -8.28 2.65 -1.93
N VAL A 137 -7.09 2.41 -1.41
CA VAL A 137 -6.83 1.43 -0.36
C VAL A 137 -5.55 1.75 0.38
N THR A 138 -5.51 1.49 1.68
CA THR A 138 -4.26 1.45 2.45
C THR A 138 -3.87 -0.01 2.66
N LEU A 139 -2.64 -0.35 2.31
CA LEU A 139 -2.06 -1.69 2.41
C LEU A 139 -0.93 -1.69 3.43
N SER A 140 -0.80 -2.74 4.23
CA SER A 140 0.31 -2.89 5.17
C SER A 140 0.93 -4.28 5.10
N ALA A 141 2.23 -4.36 5.34
CA ALA A 141 3.00 -5.60 5.40
C ALA A 141 4.21 -5.44 6.32
N VAL A 142 4.74 -6.56 6.82
CA VAL A 142 6.07 -6.59 7.46
C VAL A 142 7.08 -7.05 6.41
N VAL A 143 8.23 -6.37 6.35
CA VAL A 143 9.31 -6.71 5.43
C VAL A 143 9.97 -8.01 5.86
N ARG A 144 10.11 -8.96 4.92
CA ARG A 144 10.76 -10.26 5.13
C ARG A 144 12.12 -10.36 4.47
#